data_AF-A0A2W4LF94-F1
#
_entry.id   AF-A0A2W4LF94-F1
#
_cell.length_a   1.000
_cell.length_b   1.000
_cell.length_c   1.000
_cell.angle_alpha   90.00
_cell.angle_beta   90.00
_cell.angle_gamma   90.00
#
_symmetry.space_group_name_H-M   'P 1'
#
loop_
_entity.id
_entity.type
_entity.pdbx_description
1 polymer ?
#
loop_
_entity_poly.entity_id
_entity_poly.type
_entity_poly.pdbx_seq_one_letter_code
_entity_poly.pdbx_strand_id
1 'polypeptide(L)' 'MAEIQVVGPPVERGEEILTEEALGFVGHLHEPFAKRRDELLAARVQRRLEASRTGRRDFLPSTAAVRDGEWRGRG' A
#
# COMPACT_ATOMS: atom_id res chain seq x y z
N MET A 1 -8.61 -4.05 -18.17
CA MET A 1 -8.94 -4.79 -16.95
C MET A 1 -7.85 -5.83 -16.74
N ALA A 2 -7.07 -5.67 -15.68
CA ALA A 2 -6.05 -6.63 -15.29
C ALA A 2 -6.69 -8.01 -15.12
N GLU A 3 -6.08 -9.02 -15.73
CA GLU A 3 -6.51 -10.40 -15.57
C GLU A 3 -6.19 -10.86 -14.14
N ILE A 4 -7.21 -11.33 -13.41
CA ILE A 4 -7.06 -11.83 -12.05
C ILE A 4 -7.13 -13.35 -12.07
N GLN A 5 -6.07 -13.98 -11.55
CA GLN A 5 -5.99 -15.42 -11.39
C GLN A 5 -6.03 -15.80 -9.91
N VAL A 6 -6.97 -16.66 -9.52
CA VAL A 6 -6.99 -17.30 -8.20
C VAL A 6 -6.09 -18.54 -8.27
N VAL A 7 -4.92 -18.47 -7.63
CA VAL A 7 -3.90 -19.55 -7.66
C VAL A 7 -4.04 -20.58 -6.54
N GLY A 8 -4.81 -20.26 -5.49
CA GLY A 8 -5.07 -21.16 -4.37
C GLY A 8 -6.11 -22.22 -4.71
N PRO A 9 -6.16 -23.35 -3.98
CA PRO A 9 -7.22 -24.33 -4.14
C PRO A 9 -8.59 -23.74 -3.75
N PRO A 10 -9.71 -24.26 -4.27
CA PRO A 10 -11.04 -23.91 -3.77
C PRO A 10 -11.13 -24.15 -2.27
N VAL A 11 -11.77 -23.23 -1.56
CA VAL A 11 -12.01 -23.32 -0.12
C VAL A 11 -13.51 -23.29 0.14
N GLU A 12 -13.93 -23.85 1.27
CA GLU A 12 -15.33 -23.80 1.70
C GLU A 12 -15.81 -22.34 1.70
N ARG A 13 -16.93 -22.09 1.00
CA ARG A 13 -17.54 -20.77 0.81
C ARG A 13 -16.68 -19.72 0.10
N GLY A 14 -15.61 -20.12 -0.58
CA GLY A 14 -14.76 -19.20 -1.37
C GLY A 14 -15.52 -18.47 -2.47
N GLU A 15 -16.43 -19.17 -3.15
CA GLU A 15 -17.31 -18.65 -4.21
C GLU A 15 -18.21 -17.49 -3.74
N GLU A 16 -18.57 -17.45 -2.44
CA GLU A 16 -19.38 -16.35 -1.88
C GLU A 16 -18.61 -15.03 -1.80
N ILE A 17 -17.27 -15.09 -1.73
CA ILE A 17 -16.38 -13.94 -1.55
C ILE A 17 -15.66 -13.59 -2.85
N LEU A 18 -15.17 -14.60 -3.59
CA LEU A 18 -14.42 -14.47 -4.83
C LEU A 18 -15.37 -14.47 -6.04
N THR A 19 -16.48 -13.74 -5.95
CA THR A 19 -17.41 -13.57 -7.06
C THR A 19 -16.73 -12.88 -8.24
N GLU A 20 -17.28 -13.05 -9.44
CA GLU A 20 -16.77 -12.38 -10.64
C GLU A 20 -16.70 -10.86 -10.48
N GLU A 21 -17.72 -10.25 -9.86
CA GLU A 21 -17.74 -8.82 -9.56
C GLU A 21 -16.63 -8.41 -8.58
N ALA A 22 -16.42 -9.18 -7.51
CA ALA A 22 -15.38 -8.90 -6.53
C ALA A 22 -13.98 -8.99 -7.16
N LEU A 23 -13.73 -10.03 -7.98
CA LEU A 23 -12.47 -10.18 -8.71
C LEU A 23 -12.26 -9.04 -9.72
N GLY A 24 -13.31 -8.66 -10.44
CA GLY A 24 -13.29 -7.50 -11.34
C GLY A 24 -12.97 -6.19 -10.62
N PHE A 25 -13.55 -5.96 -9.44
CA PHE A 25 -13.25 -4.80 -8.60
C PHE A 25 -11.78 -4.79 -8.12
N VAL A 26 -11.25 -5.93 -7.67
CA VAL A 26 -9.82 -6.03 -7.30
C VAL A 26 -8.93 -5.75 -8.51
N GLY A 27 -9.28 -6.24 -9.70
CA GLY A 27 -8.59 -5.91 -10.95
C GLY A 27 -8.56 -4.39 -11.23
N HIS A 28 -9.69 -3.70 -11.04
CA HIS A 28 -9.78 -2.25 -11.19
C HIS A 28 -8.95 -1.48 -10.16
N LEU A 29 -8.78 -2.00 -8.93
CA LEU A 29 -7.87 -1.40 -7.95
C LEU A 29 -6.40 -1.68 -8.32
N HIS A 30 -6.10 -2.86 -8.86
CA HIS A 30 -4.74 -3.24 -9.20
C HIS A 30 -4.13 -2.32 -10.26
N GLU A 31 -4.86 -2.04 -11.34
CA GLU A 31 -4.38 -1.22 -12.47
C GLU A 31 -3.76 0.14 -12.05
N PRO A 32 -4.45 1.01 -11.29
CA PRO A 32 -3.90 2.30 -10.90
C PRO A 32 -2.89 2.24 -9.75
N PHE A 33 -2.99 1.25 -8.85
CA PHE A 33 -2.24 1.29 -7.58
C PHE A 33 -1.03 0.34 -7.51
N ALA A 34 -0.97 -0.72 -8.32
CA ALA A 34 0.10 -1.73 -8.23
C ALA A 34 1.49 -1.13 -8.45
N LYS A 35 1.66 -0.29 -9.47
CA LYS A 35 2.94 0.40 -9.74
C LYS A 35 3.40 1.22 -8.54
N ARG A 36 2.51 2.01 -7.95
CA ARG A 36 2.86 2.87 -6.82
C ARG A 36 3.21 2.06 -5.57
N ARG A 37 2.51 0.95 -5.33
CA ARG A 37 2.85 0.00 -4.26
C ARG A 37 4.29 -0.51 -4.42
N ASP A 38 4.68 -0.93 -5.62
CA ASP A 38 6.00 -1.50 -5.88
C ASP A 38 7.12 -0.45 -5.70
N GLU A 39 6.90 0.78 -6.16
CA GLU A 39 7.81 1.92 -5.91
C GLU A 39 8.01 2.15 -4.40
N LEU A 40 6.94 2.10 -3.61
CA LEU A 40 7.01 2.31 -2.16
C LEU A 40 7.72 1.18 -1.43
N LEU A 41 7.56 -0.08 -1.88
CA LEU A 41 8.29 -1.22 -1.36
C LEU A 41 9.80 -1.10 -1.65
N ALA A 42 10.17 -0.70 -2.85
CA ALA A 42 11.56 -0.42 -3.20
C ALA A 42 12.13 0.73 -2.35
N ALA A 43 11.39 1.82 -2.20
CA ALA A 43 11.79 2.95 -1.37
C ALA A 43 11.97 2.57 0.11
N ARG A 44 11.18 1.62 0.63
CA ARG A 44 11.32 1.11 2.01
C ARG A 44 12.69 0.46 2.23
N VAL A 45 13.19 -0.29 1.24
CA VAL A 45 14.52 -0.90 1.32
C VAL A 45 15.60 0.18 1.37
N GLN A 46 15.52 1.18 0.49
CA GLN A 46 16.50 2.27 0.44
C GLN A 46 16.54 3.07 1.75
N ARG A 47 15.38 3.47 2.28
CA ARG A 47 15.30 4.19 3.55
C ARG A 47 15.89 3.40 4.72
N ARG A 48 15.73 2.07 4.73
CA ARG A 48 16.32 1.22 5.79
C ARG A 48 17.84 1.23 5.73
N LEU A 49 18.42 1.21 4.52
CA LEU A 49 19.87 1.30 4.32
C LEU A 49 20.39 2.68 4.75
N GLU A 50 19.72 3.76 4.35
CA GLU A 50 20.06 5.13 4.75
C GLU A 50 19.99 5.33 6.26
N ALA A 51 18.94 4.85 6.91
CA ALA A 51 18.78 4.93 8.36
C ALA A 51 19.90 4.17 9.10
N SER A 52 20.27 2.99 8.61
CA SER A 52 21.37 2.19 9.18
C SER A 52 22.72 2.89 9.03
N ARG A 53 22.96 3.58 7.91
CA ARG A 53 24.18 4.35 7.65
C ARG A 53 24.28 5.63 8.47
N THR A 54 23.17 6.35 8.60
CA THR A 54 23.16 7.69 9.22
C THR A 54 22.89 7.65 10.72
N GLY A 55 22.37 6.54 11.26
CA GLY A 55 22.04 6.39 12.68
C GLY A 55 20.98 7.37 13.19
N ARG A 56 20.33 8.10 12.30
CA ARG A 56 19.49 9.26 12.62
C ARG A 56 18.08 8.81 13.03
N ARG A 57 17.68 9.17 14.26
CA ARG A 57 16.38 8.82 14.88
C ARG A 57 15.44 10.02 15.09
N ASP A 58 15.76 11.16 14.48
CA ASP A 58 15.04 12.42 14.69
C ASP A 58 14.02 12.71 13.57
N PHE A 59 13.08 13.63 13.83
CA PHE A 59 12.01 14.00 12.91
C PHE A 59 12.53 14.67 11.63
N LEU A 60 11.79 14.47 10.54
CA LEU A 60 12.06 15.17 9.29
C LEU A 60 11.68 16.65 9.42
N PRO A 61 12.59 17.60 9.09
CA PRO A 61 12.27 19.03 9.12
C PRO A 61 11.16 19.41 8.13
N SER A 62 11.09 18.74 6.98
CA SER A 62 10.11 19.04 5.92
C SER A 62 8.66 18.87 6.33
N THR A 63 8.37 18.12 7.39
CA THR A 63 7.01 17.92 7.91
C THR A 63 6.69 18.72 9.16
N ALA A 64 7.56 19.66 9.59
CA ALA A 64 7.34 20.48 10.79
C ALA A 64 6.01 21.24 10.73
N ALA A 65 5.71 21.91 9.62
CA ALA A 65 4.46 22.66 9.44
C ALA A 65 3.18 21.81 9.60
N VAL A 66 3.25 20.50 9.32
CA VAL A 66 2.12 19.58 9.52
C VAL A 66 1.97 19.21 11.00
N ARG A 67 3.09 19.06 11.72
CA ARG A 67 3.09 18.72 13.16
C ARG A 67 2.67 19.90 14.03
N ASP A 68 3.07 21.11 13.63
CA ASP A 68 2.84 22.34 14.40
C ASP A 68 1.52 23.04 14.02
N GLY A 69 0.81 22.55 12.99
CA GLY A 69 -0.47 23.09 12.55
C GLY A 69 -1.65 22.59 13.38
N GLU A 70 -2.69 23.41 13.51
CA GLU A 70 -3.96 22.99 14.13
C GLU A 70 -4.85 22.25 13.14
N TRP A 71 -5.05 20.95 13.35
CA TRP A 71 -5.98 20.14 12.55
C TRP A 71 -6.58 19.01 13.39
N ARG A 72 -7.72 18.49 12.91
CA ARG A 72 -8.36 17.28 13.44
C ARG A 72 -8.74 16.38 12.27
N GLY A 73 -8.72 15.06 12.48
CA GLY A 73 -9.17 14.09 11.48
C GLY A 73 -10.64 14.29 11.13
N ARG A 74 -11.04 13.82 9.93
CA ARG A 74 -12.46 13.72 9.58
C ARG A 74 -13.09 12.70 10.53
N GLY A 75 -14.12 13.12 11.28
CA GLY A 75 -14.93 12.24 12.13
C GLY A 75 -15.76 11.26 11.32
#